data_AF-A0A3B8U8B6-F1
#
_entry.id   AF-A0A3B8U8B6-F1
#
_cell.length_a   1.000
_cell.length_b   1.000
_cell.length_c   1.000
_cell.angle_alpha   90.00
_cell.angle_beta   90.00
_cell.angle_gamma   90.00
#
_symmetry.space_group_name_H-M   'P 1'
#
loop_
_entity.id
_entity.type
_entity.pdbx_description
1 polymer ?
#
loop_
_entity_poly.entity_id
_entity_poly.type
_entity_poly.pdbx_seq_one_letter_code
_entity_poly.pdbx_strand_id
1 'polypeptide(L)'
;MKKEETVQVPKPKRVKDEKAKKKIRNRPCVVCFSRNTDAAHILSVGAGGDDRPWNMMPLCRIHHTEQHTLGWYRFAKKYPHVEVELAYEGFIFVGTKLRRYRVSHD
;
A
#
# COMPACT_ATOMS: atom_id res chain seq x y z
N MET A 1 7.84 4.86 -45.52
CA MET A 1 7.56 4.54 -44.10
C MET A 1 8.33 5.49 -43.22
N LYS A 2 7.64 6.45 -42.56
CA LYS A 2 8.25 7.30 -41.52
C LYS A 2 8.31 6.46 -40.24
N LYS A 3 9.49 6.28 -39.67
CA LYS A 3 9.65 5.64 -38.35
C LYS A 3 9.06 6.59 -37.32
N GLU A 4 8.05 6.14 -36.58
CA GLU A 4 7.54 6.87 -35.43
C GLU A 4 8.63 6.89 -34.35
N GLU A 5 9.10 8.10 -34.03
CA GLU A 5 10.09 8.34 -33.00
C GLU A 5 9.36 8.38 -31.65
N THR A 6 9.58 7.37 -30.81
CA THR A 6 8.93 7.26 -29.50
C THR A 6 9.53 8.27 -28.52
N VAL A 7 8.76 9.30 -28.19
CA VAL A 7 9.13 10.28 -27.16
C VAL A 7 9.20 9.58 -25.81
N GLN A 8 10.40 9.42 -25.26
CA GLN A 8 10.62 8.83 -23.94
C GLN A 8 10.24 9.84 -22.85
N VAL A 9 9.03 9.75 -22.30
CA VAL A 9 8.64 10.53 -21.12
C VAL A 9 9.34 9.95 -19.89
N PRO A 10 10.13 10.73 -19.13
CA PRO A 10 10.80 10.22 -17.94
C PRO A 10 9.78 9.78 -16.90
N LYS A 11 9.93 8.56 -16.38
CA LYS A 11 9.05 8.05 -15.32
C LYS A 11 9.18 8.96 -14.09
N PRO A 12 8.06 9.39 -13.49
CA PRO A 12 8.09 10.24 -12.31
C PRO A 12 8.89 9.56 -11.20
N LYS A 13 9.78 10.32 -10.56
CA LYS A 13 10.63 9.81 -9.48
C LYS A 13 9.74 9.52 -8.27
N ARG A 14 9.80 8.28 -7.76
CA ARG A 14 9.04 7.90 -6.56
C ARG A 14 9.45 8.76 -5.36
N VAL A 15 8.48 9.10 -4.51
CA VAL A 15 8.77 9.71 -3.21
C VAL A 15 9.30 8.63 -2.28
N LYS A 16 10.51 8.82 -1.74
CA LYS A 16 11.09 8.01 -0.67
C LYS A 16 11.03 8.81 0.62
N ASP A 17 10.10 8.47 1.50
CA ASP A 17 9.92 9.11 2.80
C ASP A 17 10.29 8.12 3.91
N GLU A 18 11.59 8.10 4.24
CA GLU A 18 12.11 7.21 5.29
C GLU A 18 11.54 7.56 6.67
N LYS A 19 11.12 8.81 6.89
CA LYS A 19 10.49 9.24 8.15
C LYS A 19 9.09 8.64 8.26
N ALA A 20 8.28 8.70 7.20
CA ALA A 20 6.99 8.03 7.15
C ALA A 20 7.13 6.51 7.33
N LYS A 21 8.05 5.87 6.60
CA LYS A 21 8.33 4.43 6.78
C LYS A 21 8.74 4.06 8.20
N LYS A 22 9.56 4.88 8.86
CA LYS A 22 9.95 4.65 10.26
C LYS A 22 8.75 4.80 11.20
N LYS A 23 7.88 5.79 10.98
CA LYS A 23 6.65 5.96 11.76
C LYS A 23 5.73 4.74 11.65
N ILE A 24 5.53 4.21 10.44
CA ILE A 24 4.71 3.01 10.23
C ILE A 24 5.32 1.80 10.95
N ARG A 25 6.64 1.56 10.83
CA ARG A 25 7.33 0.46 11.53
C ARG A 25 7.28 0.53 13.06
N ASN A 26 6.93 1.68 13.63
CA ASN A 26 6.76 1.84 15.07
C ASN A 26 5.31 1.58 15.54
N ARG A 27 4.36 1.43 14.60
CA ARG A 27 2.96 1.08 14.91
C ARG A 27 2.84 -0.44 15.06
N PRO A 28 1.97 -0.94 15.96
CA PRO A 28 1.74 -2.38 16.10
C PRO A 28 1.06 -2.94 14.85
N CYS A 29 1.21 -4.26 14.64
CA CYS A 29 0.61 -4.93 13.50
C CYS A 29 -0.92 -4.78 13.55
N VAL A 30 -1.52 -4.38 12.44
CA VAL A 30 -2.98 -4.21 12.32
C VAL A 30 -3.74 -5.51 12.64
N VAL A 31 -3.12 -6.68 12.41
CA VAL A 31 -3.75 -7.98 12.61
C VAL A 31 -3.59 -8.56 14.02
N CYS A 32 -2.37 -8.56 14.55
CA CYS A 32 -2.06 -9.25 15.81
C CYS A 32 -1.41 -8.38 16.87
N PHE A 33 -1.30 -7.08 16.63
CA PHE A 33 -0.72 -6.10 17.54
C PHE A 33 0.75 -6.31 17.95
N SER A 34 1.47 -7.24 17.31
CA SER A 34 2.92 -7.38 17.50
C SER A 34 3.66 -6.08 17.17
N ARG A 35 4.66 -5.72 17.97
CA ARG A 35 5.42 -4.47 17.85
C ARG A 35 6.55 -4.50 16.80
N ASN A 36 6.94 -5.68 16.33
CA ASN A 36 7.96 -5.81 15.29
C ASN A 36 7.28 -5.82 13.91
N THR A 37 7.10 -4.63 13.34
CA THR A 37 6.38 -4.44 12.07
C THR A 37 7.26 -3.89 10.97
N ASP A 38 6.89 -4.27 9.74
CA ASP A 38 7.37 -3.69 8.50
C ASP A 38 6.30 -2.73 7.96
N ALA A 39 6.73 -1.80 7.10
CA ALA A 39 5.81 -0.95 6.34
C ALA A 39 5.38 -1.69 5.06
N ALA A 40 4.18 -2.26 5.06
CA ALA A 40 3.63 -2.99 3.93
C ALA A 40 2.96 -2.02 2.94
N HIS A 41 3.46 -1.94 1.71
CA HIS A 41 2.89 -1.07 0.69
C HIS A 41 1.50 -1.55 0.25
N ILE A 42 0.52 -0.64 0.26
CA ILE A 42 -0.84 -0.91 -0.22
C ILE A 42 -0.84 -1.00 -1.75
N LEU A 43 -0.33 0.04 -2.42
CA LEU A 43 0.01 -0.01 -3.84
C LEU A 43 1.49 -0.35 -4.00
N SER A 44 1.78 -1.36 -4.81
CA SER A 44 3.16 -1.74 -5.12
C SER A 44 3.90 -0.60 -5.84
N VAL A 45 5.24 -0.60 -5.74
CA VAL A 45 6.09 0.35 -6.46
C VAL A 45 5.86 0.28 -7.98
N GLY A 46 5.65 -0.92 -8.52
CA GLY A 46 5.35 -1.12 -9.95
C GLY A 46 3.99 -0.54 -10.37
N ALA A 47 3.04 -0.43 -9.44
CA ALA A 47 1.72 0.17 -9.65
C ALA A 47 1.68 1.68 -9.34
N GLY A 48 2.84 2.32 -9.17
CA GLY A 48 2.94 3.75 -8.86
C GLY A 48 2.82 4.09 -7.37
N GLY A 49 2.91 3.09 -6.49
CA GLY A 49 2.97 3.31 -5.05
C GLY A 49 4.30 3.95 -4.61
N ASP A 50 4.21 4.88 -3.67
CA ASP A 50 5.36 5.54 -3.06
C ASP A 50 5.37 5.34 -1.53
N ASP A 51 6.34 5.96 -0.85
CA ASP A 51 6.54 5.82 0.59
C ASP A 51 5.73 6.86 1.40
N ARG A 52 4.70 7.48 0.82
CA ARG A 52 3.83 8.40 1.56
C ARG A 52 2.98 7.63 2.59
N PRO A 53 2.61 8.24 3.73
CA PRO A 53 1.90 7.57 4.81
C PRO A 53 0.65 6.79 4.37
N TRP A 54 -0.17 7.36 3.47
CA TRP A 54 -1.39 6.75 2.97
C TRP A 54 -1.17 5.44 2.21
N ASN A 55 0.06 5.14 1.76
CA ASN A 55 0.33 3.96 0.95
C ASN A 55 0.94 2.80 1.76
N MET A 56 0.96 2.87 3.10
CA MET A 56 1.65 1.88 3.92
C MET A 56 0.85 1.48 5.16
N MET A 57 0.80 0.18 5.43
CA MET A 57 0.14 -0.39 6.60
C MET A 57 1.16 -1.13 7.49
N PRO A 58 1.09 -1.01 8.83
CA PRO A 58 2.00 -1.72 9.72
C PRO A 58 1.59 -3.20 9.83
N LEU A 59 2.43 -4.09 9.30
CA LEU A 59 2.24 -5.55 9.38
C LEU A 59 3.50 -6.22 9.95
N CYS A 60 3.34 -7.18 10.86
CA CYS A 60 4.48 -8.01 11.26
C CYS A 60 4.93 -8.91 10.09
N ARG A 61 6.16 -9.42 10.14
CA ARG A 61 6.73 -10.23 9.04
C ARG A 61 5.82 -11.38 8.58
N ILE A 62 5.12 -12.03 9.52
CA ILE A 62 4.20 -13.14 9.24
C ILE A 62 3.02 -12.65 8.39
N HIS A 63 2.27 -11.67 8.89
CA HIS A 63 1.10 -11.14 8.17
C HIS A 63 1.48 -10.36 6.91
N HIS A 64 2.66 -9.75 6.86
CA HIS A 64 3.17 -9.09 5.67
C HIS A 64 3.46 -10.10 4.55
N THR A 65 4.12 -11.22 4.88
CA THR A 65 4.35 -12.32 3.92
C THR A 65 3.04 -12.95 3.47
N GLU A 66 2.11 -13.16 4.40
CA GLU A 66 0.79 -13.68 4.10
C GLU A 66 0.00 -12.75 3.18
N GLN A 67 0.02 -11.44 3.43
CA GLN A 67 -0.59 -10.45 2.56
C GLN A 67 -0.01 -10.51 1.15
N HIS A 68 1.30 -10.64 1.00
CA HIS A 68 1.93 -10.81 -0.32
C HIS A 68 1.49 -12.10 -1.03
N THR A 69 1.20 -13.15 -0.27
CA THR A 69 0.80 -14.46 -0.79
C THR A 69 -0.67 -14.46 -1.23
N LEU A 70 -1.55 -13.83 -0.45
CA LEU A 70 -2.99 -13.82 -0.68
C LEU A 70 -3.47 -12.67 -1.57
N GLY A 71 -2.76 -11.56 -1.55
CA GLY A 71 -3.23 -10.26 -2.03
C GLY A 71 -4.25 -9.62 -1.08
N TRP A 72 -4.42 -8.30 -1.20
CA TRP A 72 -5.23 -7.50 -0.28
C TRP A 72 -6.68 -7.97 -0.13
N TYR A 73 -7.34 -8.39 -1.21
CA TYR A 73 -8.75 -8.80 -1.15
C TYR A 73 -8.97 -10.04 -0.26
N ARG A 74 -8.18 -11.09 -0.48
CA ARG A 74 -8.30 -12.33 0.33
C ARG A 74 -7.78 -12.12 1.74
N PHE A 75 -6.73 -11.32 1.89
CA PHE A 75 -6.18 -10.97 3.20
C PHE A 75 -7.19 -10.17 4.05
N ALA A 76 -7.84 -9.15 3.47
CA ALA A 76 -8.89 -8.38 4.15
C ALA A 76 -10.14 -9.21 4.46
N LYS A 77 -10.52 -10.15 3.58
CA LYS A 77 -11.59 -11.11 3.86
C LYS A 77 -11.27 -12.01 5.06
N LYS A 78 -10.00 -12.41 5.21
CA LYS A 78 -9.53 -13.20 6.37
C LYS A 78 -9.43 -12.36 7.65
N TYR A 79 -9.08 -11.08 7.52
CA TYR A 79 -8.87 -10.14 8.61
C TYR A 79 -9.69 -8.86 8.39
N PRO A 80 -11.00 -8.83 8.75
CA PRO A 80 -11.90 -7.73 8.38
C PRO A 80 -11.48 -6.33 8.85
N HIS A 81 -10.73 -6.22 9.96
CA HIS A 81 -10.19 -4.94 10.42
C HIS A 81 -9.14 -4.35 9.45
N VAL A 82 -8.52 -5.16 8.60
CA VAL A 82 -7.66 -4.68 7.51
C VAL A 82 -8.47 -3.90 6.47
N GLU A 83 -9.71 -4.32 6.18
CA GLU A 83 -10.58 -3.58 5.26
C GLU A 83 -10.93 -2.20 5.81
N VAL A 84 -11.17 -2.10 7.12
CA VAL A 84 -11.42 -0.82 7.80
C VAL A 84 -10.20 0.10 7.72
N GLU A 85 -9.00 -0.42 7.98
CA GLU A 85 -7.76 0.37 7.87
C GLU A 85 -7.50 0.81 6.42
N LEU A 86 -7.75 -0.06 5.43
CA LEU A 86 -7.67 0.29 4.02
C LEU A 86 -8.64 1.44 3.69
N ALA A 87 -9.88 1.37 4.15
CA ALA A 87 -10.88 2.42 3.95
C ALA A 87 -10.46 3.75 4.59
N TYR A 88 -9.91 3.70 5.81
CA TYR A 88 -9.38 4.88 6.50
C TYR A 88 -8.27 5.59 5.70
N GLU A 89 -7.39 4.83 5.06
CA GLU A 89 -6.32 5.36 4.19
C GLU A 89 -6.80 5.73 2.77
N GLY A 90 -8.10 5.62 2.52
CA GLY A 90 -8.73 6.03 1.26
C GLY A 90 -8.80 4.93 0.20
N PHE A 91 -8.81 3.65 0.59
CA PHE A 91 -8.92 2.51 -0.31
C PHE A 91 -10.21 1.72 -0.11
N ILE A 92 -10.87 1.41 -1.22
CA ILE A 92 -12.07 0.57 -1.22
C ILE A 92 -11.90 -0.58 -2.20
N PHE A 93 -12.61 -1.68 -1.96
CA PHE A 93 -12.73 -2.75 -2.94
C PHE A 93 -13.84 -2.45 -3.94
N VAL A 94 -13.51 -2.45 -5.23
CA VAL A 94 -14.47 -2.49 -6.33
C VAL A 94 -14.42 -3.90 -6.92
N GLY A 95 -15.37 -4.74 -6.52
CA GLY A 95 -15.27 -6.19 -6.70
C GLY A 95 -14.10 -6.74 -5.90
N THR A 96 -13.15 -7.41 -6.56
CA THR A 96 -11.92 -7.92 -5.93
C THR A 96 -10.72 -6.97 -6.06
N LYS A 97 -10.88 -5.83 -6.73
CA LYS A 97 -9.80 -4.89 -7.01
C LYS A 97 -9.79 -3.76 -5.99
N LEU A 98 -8.64 -3.53 -5.38
CA LEU A 98 -8.44 -2.39 -4.50
C LEU A 98 -8.27 -1.10 -5.32
N ARG A 99 -9.04 -0.06 -5.00
CA ARG A 99 -9.00 1.24 -5.65
C ARG A 99 -8.86 2.32 -4.60
N ARG A 100 -7.99 3.29 -4.87
CA ARG A 100 -7.86 4.49 -4.04
C ARG A 100 -8.85 5.54 -4.51
N TYR A 101 -9.64 6.11 -3.60
CA TYR A 101 -10.39 7.33 -3.87
C TYR A 101 -9.59 8.55 -3.42
N ARG A 102 -9.80 9.68 -4.09
CA ARG A 102 -9.09 10.93 -3.76
C ARG A 102 -9.71 11.49 -2.48
N VAL A 103 -9.10 11.18 -1.34
CA VAL A 103 -9.44 11.87 -0.08
C VAL A 103 -8.70 13.20 -0.09
N SER A 104 -9.42 14.30 -0.35
CA SER A 104 -8.96 15.62 0.06
C SER A 104 -8.92 15.62 1.58
N HIS A 105 -7.72 15.47 2.14
CA HIS A 105 -7.49 15.83 3.53
C HIS A 105 -7.26 17.34 3.47
N ASP A 106 -8.37 18.09 3.50
CA ASP A 106 -8.34 19.54 3.70
C ASP A 106 -7.80 19.86 5.11
#